data_AF-A0A7S2JB60-F1
#
_entry.id   AF-A0A7S2JB60-F1
#
_cell.length_a   1.000
_cell.length_b   1.000
_cell.length_c   1.000
_cell.angle_alpha   90.00
_cell.angle_beta   90.00
_cell.angle_gamma   90.00
#
_symmetry.space_group_name_H-M   'P 1'
#
loop_
_entity.id
_entity.type
_entity.pdbx_description
1 polymer ?
#
loop_
_entity_poly.entity_id
_entity_poly.type
_entity_poly.pdbx_seq_one_letter_code
_entity_poly.pdbx_strand_id
1 'polypeptide(L)'
;RRWGEAWGFEVRMEVSVLNATGLPEGSILSVRAGLTRRQAPVPLTDPLRFPNLPCNAKQFKVDILQALGSAKLDIDPSKETGTYAVKVDLPGGLGEAKLGLEVREAPVLCGRRSCDLKLYDKGIKGDIVATALQSQVPIGGQATNGAEGGGQEEALTKAVRDTCDYANEHNIPNLLQEMLQTILRERPTNPLVAMSAQLRRLATERGEKAGACRGREELEAEHMALQSERAELLRELASLEGS
;
A
#
# COMPACT_ATOMS: atom_id res chain seq x y z
N ARG A 1 -24.15 -0.02 -12.87
CA ARG A 1 -22.80 0.38 -13.36
C ARG A 1 -21.79 -0.24 -12.42
N ARG A 2 -21.00 -1.21 -12.90
CA ARG A 2 -20.15 -2.10 -12.12
C ARG A 2 -18.78 -1.43 -11.89
N TRP A 3 -18.67 -0.61 -10.86
CA TRP A 3 -17.41 -0.02 -10.41
C TRP A 3 -16.75 -0.99 -9.44
N GLY A 4 -15.98 -1.96 -9.94
CA GLY A 4 -15.32 -2.94 -9.07
C GLY A 4 -14.25 -3.82 -9.70
N GLU A 5 -14.16 -3.89 -11.04
CA GLU A 5 -13.26 -4.84 -11.70
C GLU A 5 -11.95 -4.24 -12.21
N ALA A 6 -11.76 -2.92 -12.12
CA ALA A 6 -10.51 -2.28 -12.55
C ALA A 6 -9.44 -2.20 -11.44
N TRP A 7 -9.76 -2.62 -10.22
CA TRP A 7 -8.88 -2.46 -9.06
C TRP A 7 -8.78 -3.81 -8.34
N GLY A 8 -7.64 -4.48 -8.47
CA GLY A 8 -7.34 -5.78 -7.87
C GLY A 8 -7.22 -5.80 -6.35
N PHE A 9 -8.13 -5.13 -5.63
CA PHE A 9 -8.29 -5.32 -4.20
C PHE A 9 -9.38 -6.37 -3.98
N GLU A 10 -8.94 -7.61 -3.78
CA GLU A 10 -9.79 -8.70 -3.34
C GLU A 10 -10.55 -8.26 -2.08
N VAL A 11 -11.88 -8.25 -2.15
CA VAL A 11 -12.74 -7.88 -1.03
C VAL A 11 -12.68 -9.03 -0.02
N ARG A 12 -12.14 -8.76 1.18
CA ARG A 12 -11.95 -9.77 2.23
C ARG A 12 -12.87 -9.58 3.43
N MET A 13 -13.51 -8.41 3.55
CA MET A 13 -14.50 -8.14 4.60
C MET A 13 -15.57 -7.16 4.12
N GLU A 14 -16.81 -7.46 4.45
CA GLU A 14 -17.96 -6.59 4.25
C GLU A 14 -18.55 -6.17 5.61
N VAL A 15 -18.91 -4.90 5.74
CA VAL A 15 -19.53 -4.34 6.95
C VAL A 15 -20.89 -3.77 6.57
N SER A 16 -21.95 -4.39 7.09
CA SER A 16 -23.35 -3.99 6.91
C SER A 16 -23.90 -3.38 8.20
N VAL A 17 -24.73 -2.34 8.07
CA VAL A 17 -25.44 -1.74 9.20
C VAL A 17 -26.78 -2.43 9.36
N LEU A 18 -26.96 -3.16 10.47
CA LEU A 18 -28.20 -3.88 10.75
C LEU A 18 -29.28 -2.93 11.32
N ASN A 19 -28.87 -2.01 12.18
CA ASN A 19 -29.76 -1.08 12.86
C ASN A 19 -29.02 0.23 13.13
N ALA A 20 -29.74 1.35 12.96
CA ALA A 20 -29.25 2.69 13.27
C ALA A 20 -30.38 3.47 13.95
N THR A 21 -30.35 3.55 15.28
CA THR A 21 -31.33 4.25 16.10
C THR A 21 -30.70 5.46 16.77
N GLY A 22 -31.44 6.57 16.87
CA GLY A 22 -30.97 7.79 17.54
C GLY A 22 -29.96 8.63 16.74
N LEU A 23 -29.76 8.34 15.45
CA LEU A 23 -28.90 9.16 14.59
C LEU A 23 -29.69 10.34 13.99
N PRO A 24 -29.11 11.55 13.98
CA PRO A 24 -29.68 12.69 13.27
C PRO A 24 -29.84 12.39 11.77
N GLU A 25 -30.85 12.97 11.13
CA GLU A 25 -31.03 12.89 9.69
C GLU A 25 -29.80 13.46 8.95
N GLY A 26 -29.40 12.81 7.85
CA GLY A 26 -28.23 13.21 7.07
C GLY A 26 -26.88 12.84 7.68
N SER A 27 -26.86 11.96 8.68
CA SER A 27 -25.62 11.42 9.25
C SER A 27 -24.84 10.58 8.24
N ILE A 28 -23.51 10.70 8.26
CA ILE A 28 -22.56 9.92 7.46
C ILE A 28 -21.81 8.99 8.41
N LEU A 29 -21.88 7.69 8.14
CA LEU A 29 -21.10 6.67 8.83
C LEU A 29 -19.69 6.61 8.24
N SER A 30 -18.67 6.67 9.09
CA SER A 30 -17.26 6.54 8.71
C SER A 30 -16.61 5.40 9.46
N VAL A 31 -16.25 4.32 8.77
CA VAL A 31 -15.59 3.15 9.34
C VAL A 31 -14.14 3.09 8.86
N ARG A 32 -13.20 2.99 9.81
CA ARG A 32 -11.78 2.77 9.56
C ARG A 32 -11.36 1.39 10.05
N ALA A 33 -10.85 0.59 9.13
CA ALA A 33 -10.27 -0.74 9.34
C ALA A 33 -8.80 -0.72 8.91
N GLY A 34 -7.88 -0.70 9.89
CA GLY A 34 -6.45 -0.52 9.61
C GLY A 34 -6.18 0.78 8.85
N LEU A 35 -5.58 0.67 7.66
CA LEU A 35 -5.26 1.81 6.79
C LEU A 35 -6.43 2.30 5.93
N THR A 36 -7.48 1.48 5.77
CA THR A 36 -8.60 1.78 4.88
C THR A 36 -9.72 2.46 5.66
N ARG A 37 -10.20 3.60 5.14
CA ARG A 37 -11.40 4.29 5.61
C ARG A 37 -12.46 4.21 4.52
N ARG A 38 -13.69 3.87 4.90
CA ARG A 38 -14.88 3.90 4.04
C ARG A 38 -15.95 4.75 4.72
N GLN A 39 -16.62 5.59 3.94
CA GLN A 39 -17.67 6.46 4.43
C GLN A 39 -18.91 6.35 3.54
N ALA A 40 -20.09 6.38 4.14
CA ALA A 40 -21.37 6.35 3.42
C ALA A 40 -22.47 7.05 4.23
N PRO A 41 -23.45 7.70 3.55
CA PRO A 41 -24.66 8.21 4.20
C PRO A 41 -25.46 7.09 4.89
N VAL A 42 -26.14 7.42 5.99
CA VAL A 42 -27.09 6.53 6.67
C VAL A 42 -28.52 6.90 6.26
N PRO A 43 -29.39 5.93 5.93
CA PRO A 43 -29.18 4.48 5.92
C PRO A 43 -28.27 4.02 4.77
N LEU A 44 -27.40 3.04 5.05
CA LEU A 44 -26.53 2.48 4.02
C LEU A 44 -27.35 1.67 3.03
N THR A 45 -27.16 1.93 1.74
CA THR A 45 -27.75 1.12 0.66
C THR A 45 -26.93 -0.13 0.39
N ASP A 46 -25.59 -0.01 0.44
CA ASP A 46 -24.65 -1.09 0.14
C ASP A 46 -23.68 -1.34 1.32
N PRO A 47 -23.22 -2.59 1.51
CA PRO A 47 -22.18 -2.90 2.50
C PRO A 47 -20.85 -2.18 2.23
N LEU A 48 -20.16 -1.78 3.30
CA LEU A 48 -18.82 -1.21 3.20
C LEU A 48 -17.79 -2.34 3.00
N ARG A 49 -17.09 -2.31 1.88
CA ARG A 49 -16.09 -3.32 1.50
C ARG A 49 -14.67 -2.91 1.87
N PHE A 50 -13.96 -3.83 2.51
CA PHE A 50 -12.60 -3.67 2.97
C PHE A 50 -11.68 -4.78 2.45
N PRO A 51 -10.41 -4.47 2.17
CA PRO A 51 -9.41 -5.44 1.71
C PRO A 51 -8.75 -6.23 2.85
N ASN A 52 -9.24 -6.11 4.09
CA ASN A 52 -8.68 -6.77 5.28
C ASN A 52 -9.65 -7.88 5.75
N LEU A 53 -9.16 -9.01 6.27
CA LEU A 53 -10.01 -9.92 7.04
C LEU A 53 -10.40 -9.34 8.42
N PRO A 54 -11.53 -9.76 9.03
CA PRO A 54 -11.94 -9.33 10.36
C PRO A 54 -10.89 -9.60 11.46
N CYS A 55 -10.11 -10.68 11.33
CA CYS A 55 -9.04 -11.00 12.28
C CYS A 55 -7.92 -9.95 12.29
N ASN A 56 -7.64 -9.31 11.16
CA ASN A 56 -6.59 -8.30 11.02
C ASN A 56 -7.01 -6.92 11.50
N ALA A 57 -8.30 -6.62 11.40
CA ALA A 57 -8.85 -5.35 11.83
C ALA A 57 -9.51 -5.47 13.22
N LYS A 58 -8.77 -6.06 14.18
CA LYS A 58 -9.25 -6.33 15.55
C LYS A 58 -9.91 -5.13 16.23
N GLN A 59 -9.52 -3.92 15.87
CA GLN A 59 -10.19 -2.68 16.28
C GLN A 59 -10.59 -1.87 15.05
N PHE A 60 -11.89 -1.57 14.95
CA PHE A 60 -12.43 -0.61 13.99
C PHE A 60 -12.66 0.72 14.69
N LYS A 61 -12.31 1.82 14.04
CA LYS A 61 -12.78 3.14 14.45
C LYS A 61 -14.05 3.47 13.68
N VAL A 62 -15.13 3.73 14.40
CA VAL A 62 -16.43 4.10 13.83
C VAL A 62 -16.74 5.52 14.27
N ASP A 63 -16.86 6.44 13.31
CA ASP A 63 -17.21 7.83 13.52
C ASP A 63 -18.58 8.10 12.86
N ILE A 64 -19.44 8.88 13.53
CA ILE A 64 -20.65 9.46 12.93
C ILE A 64 -20.36 10.93 12.65
N LEU A 65 -20.54 11.33 11.40
CA LEU A 65 -20.31 12.69 10.94
C LEU A 65 -21.63 13.31 10.50
N GLN A 66 -21.78 14.62 10.67
CA GLN A 66 -22.95 15.35 10.19
C GLN A 66 -22.50 16.36 9.12
N ALA A 67 -23.20 16.38 7.99
CA ALA A 67 -22.98 17.41 6.98
C ALA A 67 -23.49 18.76 7.51
N LEU A 68 -22.57 19.70 7.74
CA LEU A 68 -22.89 21.05 8.21
C LEU A 68 -23.13 22.04 7.07
N GLY A 69 -23.11 21.62 5.81
CA GLY A 69 -23.33 22.54 4.69
C GLY A 69 -22.72 22.04 3.39
N SER A 70 -23.10 22.63 2.27
CA SER A 70 -22.58 22.29 0.95
C SER A 70 -22.59 23.51 0.04
N ALA A 71 -21.54 23.71 -0.75
CA ALA A 71 -21.44 24.76 -1.75
C ALA A 71 -20.76 24.23 -3.02
N LYS A 72 -21.07 24.85 -4.15
CA LYS A 72 -20.44 24.57 -5.45
C LYS A 72 -19.39 25.64 -5.74
N LEU A 73 -18.27 25.23 -6.31
CA LEU A 73 -17.21 26.11 -6.76
C LEU A 73 -16.88 25.79 -8.21
N ASP A 74 -16.99 26.79 -9.07
CA ASP A 74 -16.54 26.71 -10.46
C ASP A 74 -15.05 27.06 -10.52
N ILE A 75 -14.26 26.17 -11.12
CA ILE A 75 -12.81 26.29 -11.24
C ILE A 75 -12.50 26.72 -12.67
N ASP A 76 -11.65 27.73 -12.84
CA ASP A 76 -11.17 28.16 -14.14
C ASP A 76 -10.08 27.19 -14.64
N PRO A 77 -10.28 26.42 -15.74
CA PRO A 77 -9.30 25.47 -16.23
C PRO A 77 -8.09 26.15 -16.90
N SER A 78 -8.17 27.45 -17.21
CA SER A 78 -7.11 28.19 -17.90
C SER A 78 -6.00 28.71 -16.98
N LYS A 79 -6.13 28.52 -15.65
CA LYS A 79 -5.16 28.98 -14.66
C LYS A 79 -4.43 27.78 -14.06
N GLU A 80 -3.11 27.71 -14.26
CA GLU A 80 -2.27 26.66 -13.65
C GLU A 80 -2.30 26.71 -12.11
N THR A 81 -2.51 27.88 -11.51
CA THR A 81 -2.78 28.04 -10.08
C THR A 81 -3.83 29.13 -9.88
N GLY A 82 -4.88 28.83 -9.13
CA GLY A 82 -5.96 29.76 -8.82
C GLY A 82 -6.35 29.71 -7.35
N THR A 83 -6.58 30.88 -6.76
CA THR A 83 -7.16 31.02 -5.42
C THR A 83 -8.65 31.30 -5.54
N TYR A 84 -9.46 30.52 -4.83
CA TYR A 84 -10.92 30.56 -4.86
C TYR A 84 -11.47 30.74 -3.45
N ALA A 85 -12.49 31.57 -3.29
CA ALA A 85 -13.20 31.72 -2.03
C ALA A 85 -14.57 31.05 -2.11
N VAL A 86 -14.85 30.13 -1.20
CA VAL A 86 -16.12 29.42 -1.10
C VAL A 86 -16.84 29.85 0.18
N LYS A 87 -18.12 30.20 0.05
CA LYS A 87 -19.01 30.48 1.18
C LYS A 87 -19.95 29.29 1.36
N VAL A 88 -20.04 28.77 2.57
CA VAL A 88 -20.91 27.64 2.92
C VAL A 88 -21.82 28.08 4.06
N ASP A 89 -23.13 28.02 3.82
CA ASP A 89 -24.13 28.31 4.84
C ASP A 89 -24.22 27.14 5.83
N LEU A 90 -24.04 27.44 7.12
CA LEU A 90 -24.12 26.44 8.18
C LEU A 90 -25.53 26.41 8.81
N PRO A 91 -26.11 25.23 9.07
CA PRO A 91 -27.40 25.11 9.75
C PRO A 91 -27.27 25.49 11.23
N GLY A 92 -28.40 25.86 11.84
CA GLY A 92 -28.49 26.04 13.30
C GLY A 92 -27.97 27.37 13.84
N GLY A 93 -27.91 28.43 13.03
CA GLY A 93 -27.50 29.77 13.48
C GLY A 93 -25.98 29.94 13.67
N LEU A 94 -25.18 28.98 13.21
CA LEU A 94 -23.72 29.01 13.25
C LEU A 94 -23.10 29.98 12.22
N GLY A 95 -23.91 30.58 11.34
CA GLY A 95 -23.51 31.61 10.38
C GLY A 95 -22.96 31.05 9.06
N GLU A 96 -22.17 31.86 8.36
CA GLU A 96 -21.51 31.49 7.11
C GLU A 96 -20.04 31.10 7.35
N ALA A 97 -19.63 29.93 6.84
CA ALA A 97 -18.22 29.54 6.78
C ALA A 97 -17.59 30.05 5.48
N LYS A 98 -16.42 30.69 5.57
CA LYS A 98 -15.63 31.14 4.41
C LYS A 98 -14.37 30.30 4.31
N LEU A 99 -14.17 29.62 3.18
CA LEU A 99 -12.98 28.83 2.89
C LEU A 99 -12.22 29.45 1.73
N GLY A 100 -10.93 29.69 1.92
CA GLY A 100 -10.00 29.96 0.83
C GLY A 100 -9.39 28.65 0.34
N LEU A 101 -9.56 28.33 -0.93
CA LEU A 101 -9.02 27.15 -1.59
C LEU A 101 -8.00 27.58 -2.63
N GLU A 102 -6.80 27.00 -2.59
CA GLU A 102 -5.83 27.10 -3.67
C GLU A 102 -5.92 25.83 -4.50
N VAL A 103 -6.22 25.98 -5.79
CA VAL A 103 -6.26 24.89 -6.76
C VAL A 103 -5.10 25.07 -7.70
N ARG A 104 -4.20 24.08 -7.74
CA ARG A 104 -3.04 24.04 -8.62
C ARG A 104 -3.14 22.84 -9.54
N GLU A 105 -2.83 23.04 -10.81
CA GLU A 105 -2.69 21.97 -11.79
C GLU A 105 -1.46 21.13 -11.47
N ALA A 106 -1.65 19.81 -11.33
CA ALA A 106 -0.57 18.89 -11.01
C ALA A 106 -0.73 17.58 -11.81
N PRO A 107 -0.39 17.57 -13.11
CA PRO A 107 -0.59 16.41 -13.99
C PRO A 107 0.14 15.16 -13.49
N VAL A 108 1.28 15.37 -12.81
CA VAL A 108 2.12 14.30 -12.23
C VAL A 108 1.46 13.51 -11.10
N LEU A 109 0.38 14.06 -10.52
CA LEU A 109 -0.42 13.41 -9.47
C LEU A 109 -1.57 12.57 -10.04
N CYS A 110 -1.93 12.75 -11.31
CA CYS A 110 -2.99 12.01 -11.95
C CYS A 110 -2.67 10.51 -12.00
N GLY A 111 -3.63 9.66 -11.62
CA GLY A 111 -3.49 8.19 -11.64
C GLY A 111 -2.59 7.60 -10.55
N ARG A 112 -1.95 8.42 -9.72
CA ARG A 112 -1.14 7.96 -8.58
C ARG A 112 -2.02 7.37 -7.48
N ARG A 113 -1.50 6.40 -6.73
CA ARG A 113 -2.25 5.77 -5.64
C ARG A 113 -2.28 6.67 -4.42
N SER A 114 -3.31 6.51 -3.58
CA SER A 114 -3.44 7.28 -2.34
C SER A 114 -2.27 7.10 -1.36
N CYS A 115 -1.46 6.05 -1.48
CA CYS A 115 -0.19 5.91 -0.74
C CYS A 115 0.88 6.87 -1.28
N ASP A 116 0.99 7.00 -2.60
CA ASP A 116 1.99 7.83 -3.28
C ASP A 116 1.74 9.33 -3.02
N LEU A 117 0.47 9.74 -2.94
CA LEU A 117 0.07 11.12 -2.63
C LEU A 117 0.47 11.51 -1.20
N LYS A 118 0.29 10.62 -0.22
CA LYS A 118 0.65 10.89 1.19
C LYS A 118 2.13 11.13 1.41
N LEU A 119 3.00 10.56 0.57
CA LEU A 119 4.43 10.79 0.61
C LEU A 119 4.78 12.17 0.02
N TYR A 120 4.08 12.58 -1.03
CA TYR A 120 4.20 13.92 -1.62
C TYR A 120 3.78 15.02 -0.65
N ASP A 121 2.63 14.86 0.04
CA ASP A 121 2.05 15.87 0.94
C ASP A 121 2.85 16.11 2.21
N LYS A 122 3.56 15.08 2.72
CA LYS A 122 4.35 15.21 3.96
C LYS A 122 5.63 16.06 3.79
N GLY A 123 5.89 16.61 2.60
CA GLY A 123 7.09 17.40 2.34
C GLY A 123 8.38 16.62 2.60
N ILE A 124 8.31 15.29 2.68
CA ILE A 124 9.49 14.43 2.83
C ILE A 124 10.19 14.41 1.47
N LYS A 125 11.01 15.44 1.24
CA LYS A 125 12.27 15.22 0.55
C LYS A 125 13.07 14.28 1.44
N GLY A 126 13.13 13.00 1.10
CA GLY A 126 14.17 12.05 1.52
C GLY A 126 14.38 11.74 3.01
N ASP A 127 14.03 12.60 3.96
CA ASP A 127 14.70 12.60 5.25
C ASP A 127 13.73 12.27 6.39
N ILE A 128 14.05 11.18 7.08
CA ILE A 128 13.59 10.83 8.44
C ILE A 128 12.15 10.31 8.57
N VAL A 129 11.80 9.16 7.99
CA VAL A 129 10.91 8.20 8.68
C VAL A 129 11.18 6.74 8.27
N ALA A 130 12.34 6.21 8.70
CA ALA A 130 12.47 4.78 8.99
C ALA A 130 11.93 4.42 10.41
N THR A 131 11.47 5.41 11.20
CA THR A 131 11.20 5.27 12.63
C THR A 131 9.71 5.07 12.99
N ALA A 132 8.89 4.50 12.11
CA ALA A 132 7.48 4.23 12.46
C ALA A 132 7.04 2.78 12.25
N LEU A 133 7.94 1.85 11.91
CA LEU A 133 7.57 0.45 11.80
C LEU A 133 8.63 -0.54 12.31
N GLN A 134 9.33 -0.25 13.41
CA GLN A 134 9.83 -1.31 14.31
C GLN A 134 10.39 -0.70 15.61
N SER A 135 9.52 -0.55 16.61
CA SER A 135 9.97 -0.75 17.97
C SER A 135 10.39 -2.21 18.14
N GLN A 136 11.56 -2.42 18.75
CA GLN A 136 12.18 -3.68 19.19
C GLN A 136 13.07 -4.41 18.18
N VAL A 137 14.31 -3.94 17.97
CA VAL A 137 15.55 -4.66 18.33
C VAL A 137 16.66 -3.61 18.56
N PRO A 138 17.42 -3.62 19.67
CA PRO A 138 18.55 -2.72 19.85
C PRO A 138 19.81 -3.38 19.28
N ILE A 139 20.43 -2.80 18.26
CA ILE A 139 21.82 -3.12 17.91
C ILE A 139 22.55 -1.79 17.71
N GLY A 140 23.50 -1.55 18.61
CA GLY A 140 24.28 -0.33 18.70
C GLY A 140 25.23 -0.13 17.53
N GLY A 141 25.53 1.14 17.29
CA GLY A 141 26.59 1.59 16.39
C GLY A 141 26.63 3.11 16.44
N GLN A 142 27.71 3.66 16.99
CA GLN A 142 27.94 5.09 17.18
C GLN A 142 27.85 5.86 15.85
N ALA A 143 27.13 6.99 15.89
CA ALA A 143 27.19 8.01 14.86
C ALA A 143 28.49 8.82 15.03
N THR A 144 29.37 8.74 14.04
CA THR A 144 30.33 9.81 13.73
C THR A 144 29.75 10.62 12.58
N ASN A 145 29.65 11.94 12.78
CA ASN A 145 29.20 12.91 11.80
C ASN A 145 30.10 12.89 10.54
N GLY A 146 29.48 13.01 9.37
CA GLY A 146 30.18 13.21 8.10
C GLY A 146 29.16 13.44 7.00
N ALA A 147 28.91 14.72 6.70
CA ALA A 147 28.19 15.16 5.52
C ALA A 147 28.97 14.74 4.26
N GLU A 148 28.26 14.16 3.28
CA GLU A 148 28.54 14.12 1.83
C GLU A 148 27.91 12.85 1.23
N GLY A 149 26.79 12.96 0.49
CA GLY A 149 26.16 11.76 -0.10
C GLY A 149 24.83 11.90 -0.81
N GLY A 150 24.52 13.06 -1.42
CA GLY A 150 23.19 13.33 -2.00
C GLY A 150 22.70 12.33 -3.07
N GLY A 151 23.59 11.56 -3.72
CA GLY A 151 23.20 10.56 -4.73
C GLY A 151 22.88 9.16 -4.18
N GLN A 152 23.51 8.75 -3.07
CA GLN A 152 23.26 7.42 -2.48
C GLN A 152 22.02 7.40 -1.59
N GLU A 153 21.76 8.51 -0.90
CA GLU A 153 20.58 8.69 -0.06
C GLU A 153 19.28 8.75 -0.88
N GLU A 154 19.31 9.43 -2.02
CA GLU A 154 18.17 9.47 -2.96
C GLU A 154 17.93 8.11 -3.63
N ALA A 155 18.99 7.37 -3.97
CA ALA A 155 18.87 6.01 -4.50
C ALA A 155 18.33 5.02 -3.46
N LEU A 156 18.77 5.12 -2.20
CA LEU A 156 18.30 4.29 -1.10
C LEU A 156 16.83 4.58 -0.77
N THR A 157 16.45 5.85 -0.68
CA THR A 157 15.06 6.26 -0.41
C THR A 157 14.12 5.84 -1.54
N LYS A 158 14.57 5.92 -2.81
CA LYS A 158 13.85 5.37 -3.95
C LYS A 158 13.69 3.86 -3.85
N ALA A 159 14.77 3.13 -3.56
CA ALA A 159 14.70 1.67 -3.40
C ALA A 159 13.77 1.23 -2.24
N VAL A 160 13.79 1.96 -1.12
CA VAL A 160 12.88 1.73 0.02
C VAL A 160 11.44 1.98 -0.40
N ARG A 161 11.18 3.07 -1.13
CA ARG A 161 9.85 3.40 -1.65
C ARG A 161 9.34 2.32 -2.60
N ASP A 162 10.14 1.94 -3.58
CA ASP A 162 9.81 0.90 -4.55
C ASP A 162 9.51 -0.44 -3.84
N THR A 163 10.27 -0.76 -2.79
CA THR A 163 10.03 -1.95 -1.94
C THR A 163 8.71 -1.87 -1.18
N CYS A 164 8.41 -0.73 -0.56
CA CYS A 164 7.16 -0.51 0.15
C CYS A 164 5.95 -0.55 -0.81
N ASP A 165 6.10 0.02 -2.00
CA ASP A 165 5.07 0.04 -3.03
C ASP A 165 4.78 -1.39 -3.51
N TYR A 166 5.81 -2.17 -3.81
CA TYR A 166 5.67 -3.60 -4.12
C TYR A 166 4.98 -4.37 -2.99
N ALA A 167 5.42 -4.19 -1.74
CA ALA A 167 4.82 -4.88 -0.60
C ALA A 167 3.33 -4.53 -0.43
N ASN A 168 2.95 -3.26 -0.66
CA ASN A 168 1.57 -2.81 -0.57
C ASN A 168 0.70 -3.27 -1.75
N GLU A 169 1.24 -3.23 -2.97
CA GLU A 169 0.58 -3.71 -4.20
C GLU A 169 0.20 -5.18 -4.09
N HIS A 170 1.15 -6.00 -3.65
CA HIS A 170 0.94 -7.43 -3.48
C HIS A 170 0.28 -7.78 -2.13
N ASN A 171 -0.07 -6.75 -1.33
CA ASN A 171 -0.71 -6.85 -0.03
C ASN A 171 0.04 -7.79 0.93
N ILE A 172 1.38 -7.84 0.81
CA ILE A 172 2.27 -8.75 1.55
C ILE A 172 2.14 -8.56 3.08
N PRO A 173 2.14 -7.33 3.64
CA PRO A 173 2.04 -7.15 5.09
C PRO A 173 0.76 -7.74 5.67
N ASN A 174 -0.38 -7.49 5.01
CA ASN A 174 -1.66 -8.04 5.46
C ASN A 174 -1.69 -9.56 5.32
N LEU A 175 -1.18 -10.11 4.21
CA LEU A 175 -1.10 -11.55 3.98
C LEU A 175 -0.29 -12.27 5.07
N LEU A 176 0.92 -11.79 5.36
CA LEU A 176 1.79 -12.36 6.39
C LEU A 176 1.16 -12.22 7.78
N GLN A 177 0.51 -11.09 8.06
CA GLN A 177 -0.19 -10.88 9.31
C GLN A 177 -1.39 -11.83 9.48
N GLU A 178 -2.16 -12.11 8.42
CA GLU A 178 -3.27 -13.10 8.45
C GLU A 178 -2.74 -14.51 8.71
N MET A 179 -1.69 -14.90 7.98
CA MET A 179 -1.04 -16.19 8.13
C MET A 179 -0.51 -16.37 9.56
N LEU A 180 0.23 -15.38 10.08
CA LEU A 180 0.77 -15.40 11.43
C LEU A 180 -0.33 -15.55 12.48
N GLN A 181 -1.42 -14.80 12.37
CA GLN A 181 -2.54 -14.90 13.31
C GLN A 181 -3.23 -16.26 13.26
N THR A 182 -3.30 -16.89 12.10
CA THR A 182 -3.86 -18.23 11.94
C THR A 182 -2.98 -19.26 12.64
N ILE A 183 -1.66 -19.20 12.43
CA ILE A 183 -0.70 -20.09 13.10
C ILE A 183 -0.71 -19.89 14.62
N LEU A 184 -0.78 -18.64 15.10
CA LEU A 184 -0.83 -18.35 16.54
C LEU A 184 -2.13 -18.84 17.19
N ARG A 185 -3.23 -18.91 16.44
CA ARG A 185 -4.52 -19.40 16.91
C ARG A 185 -4.58 -20.93 16.91
N GLU A 186 -4.15 -21.58 15.84
CA GLU A 186 -4.26 -23.03 15.66
C GLU A 186 -3.12 -23.81 16.33
N ARG A 187 -1.98 -23.14 16.58
CA ARG A 187 -0.78 -23.71 17.21
C ARG A 187 -0.42 -25.11 16.65
N PRO A 188 -0.24 -25.25 15.32
CA PRO A 188 0.10 -26.53 14.72
C PRO A 188 1.47 -27.02 15.20
N THR A 189 1.64 -28.34 15.29
CA THR A 189 2.92 -28.98 15.67
C THR A 189 4.08 -28.57 14.76
N ASN A 190 3.80 -28.36 13.47
CA ASN A 190 4.78 -27.97 12.46
C ASN A 190 4.35 -26.66 11.77
N PRO A 191 4.66 -25.48 12.35
CA PRO A 191 4.13 -24.20 11.88
C PRO A 191 4.62 -23.79 10.48
N LEU A 192 5.89 -24.04 10.16
CA LEU A 192 6.44 -23.70 8.84
C LEU A 192 5.80 -24.51 7.71
N VAL A 193 5.49 -25.79 7.97
CA VAL A 193 4.78 -26.65 7.01
C VAL A 193 3.38 -26.11 6.76
N ALA A 194 2.66 -25.73 7.83
CA ALA A 194 1.33 -25.13 7.72
C ALA A 194 1.35 -23.80 6.93
N MET A 195 2.32 -22.91 7.21
CA MET A 195 2.50 -21.66 6.45
C MET A 195 2.74 -21.92 4.96
N SER A 196 3.62 -22.87 4.62
CA SER A 196 3.91 -23.20 3.22
C SER A 196 2.68 -23.75 2.48
N ALA A 197 1.85 -24.55 3.15
CA ALA A 197 0.61 -25.07 2.59
C ALA A 197 -0.40 -23.94 2.34
N GLN A 198 -0.52 -22.98 3.27
CA GLN A 198 -1.38 -21.81 3.11
C GLN A 198 -0.93 -20.93 1.94
N LEU A 199 0.37 -20.64 1.82
CA LEU A 199 0.90 -19.85 0.70
C LEU A 199 0.69 -20.54 -0.65
N ARG A 200 0.90 -21.86 -0.74
CA ARG A 200 0.62 -22.63 -1.98
C ARG A 200 -0.85 -22.58 -2.38
N ARG A 201 -1.75 -22.71 -1.40
CA ARG A 201 -3.19 -22.57 -1.63
C ARG A 201 -3.54 -21.17 -2.15
N LEU A 202 -3.02 -20.12 -1.52
CA LEU A 202 -3.25 -18.73 -1.93
C LEU A 202 -2.71 -18.43 -3.32
N ALA A 203 -1.52 -18.94 -3.67
CA ALA A 203 -0.96 -18.81 -5.01
C ALA A 203 -1.87 -19.46 -6.08
N THR A 204 -2.46 -20.61 -5.75
CA THR A 204 -3.42 -21.30 -6.64
C THR A 204 -4.70 -20.49 -6.82
N GLU A 205 -5.27 -19.96 -5.74
CA GLU A 205 -6.49 -19.12 -5.76
C GLU A 205 -6.27 -17.83 -6.57
N ARG A 206 -5.07 -17.23 -6.49
CA ARG A 206 -4.69 -16.03 -7.25
C ARG A 206 -4.32 -16.31 -8.71
N GLY A 207 -4.28 -17.57 -9.12
CA GLY A 207 -3.84 -17.95 -10.47
C GLY A 207 -2.36 -17.63 -10.73
N GLU A 208 -1.56 -17.47 -9.67
CA GLU A 208 -0.12 -17.35 -9.75
C GLU A 208 0.42 -18.70 -10.19
N LYS A 209 0.63 -18.85 -11.51
CA LYS A 209 1.38 -19.98 -12.05
C LYS A 209 2.77 -19.93 -11.42
N ALA A 210 3.37 -21.09 -11.17
CA ALA A 210 4.80 -21.22 -10.89
C ALA A 210 5.59 -20.78 -12.14
N GLY A 211 5.55 -19.48 -12.44
CA GLY A 211 6.35 -18.84 -13.45
C GLY A 211 7.71 -18.63 -12.84
N ALA A 212 8.58 -19.61 -13.02
CA ALA A 212 10.04 -19.50 -12.96
C ALA A 212 10.57 -18.42 -12.01
N CYS A 213 10.51 -18.67 -10.70
CA CYS A 213 11.75 -18.42 -9.96
C CYS A 213 12.76 -19.35 -10.64
N ARG A 214 13.53 -18.84 -11.61
CA ARG A 214 14.67 -19.59 -12.15
C ARG A 214 15.41 -20.05 -10.93
N GLY A 215 15.35 -21.35 -10.68
CA GLY A 215 15.92 -21.92 -9.47
C GLY A 215 17.36 -21.47 -9.45
N ARG A 216 17.88 -21.10 -8.29
CA ARG A 216 19.33 -20.98 -8.10
C ARG A 216 20.06 -22.18 -8.74
N GLU A 217 19.43 -23.35 -8.68
CA GLU A 217 19.81 -24.61 -9.35
C GLU A 217 19.85 -24.53 -10.89
N GLU A 218 18.91 -23.86 -11.54
CA GLU A 218 18.91 -23.67 -13.01
C GLU A 218 20.03 -22.72 -13.45
N LEU A 219 20.25 -21.65 -12.69
CA LEU A 219 21.36 -20.71 -12.93
C LEU A 219 22.72 -21.36 -12.65
N GLU A 220 22.81 -22.22 -11.62
CA GLU A 220 24.01 -23.00 -11.32
C GLU A 220 24.28 -24.04 -12.43
N ALA A 221 23.25 -24.68 -12.99
CA ALA A 221 23.39 -25.61 -14.11
C ALA A 221 23.85 -24.92 -15.41
N GLU A 222 23.28 -23.75 -15.74
CA GLU A 222 23.73 -22.94 -16.89
C GLU A 222 25.17 -22.47 -16.70
N HIS A 223 25.56 -22.04 -15.50
CA HIS A 223 26.92 -21.62 -15.20
C HIS A 223 27.92 -22.78 -15.33
N MET A 224 27.55 -23.98 -14.86
CA MET A 224 28.40 -25.17 -15.03
C MET A 224 28.58 -25.56 -16.49
N ALA A 225 27.53 -25.47 -17.31
CA ALA A 225 27.61 -25.74 -18.75
C ALA A 225 28.51 -24.74 -19.49
N LEU A 226 28.40 -23.44 -19.17
CA LEU A 226 29.28 -22.40 -19.72
C LEU A 226 30.74 -22.58 -19.28
N GLN A 227 30.97 -23.07 -18.05
CA GLN A 227 32.32 -23.37 -17.58
C GLN A 227 32.94 -24.57 -18.31
N SER A 228 32.16 -25.61 -18.63
CA SER A 228 32.66 -26.73 -19.43
C SER A 228 32.98 -26.31 -20.86
N GLU A 229 32.11 -25.52 -21.50
CA GLU A 229 32.33 -25.04 -22.87
C GLU A 229 33.56 -24.11 -22.95
N ARG A 230 33.73 -23.21 -21.97
CA ARG A 230 34.93 -22.38 -21.86
C ARG A 230 36.20 -23.22 -21.66
N ALA A 231 36.15 -24.30 -20.89
CA ALA A 231 37.29 -25.18 -20.67
C ALA A 231 37.65 -26.02 -21.91
N GLU A 232 36.69 -26.28 -22.80
CA GLU A 232 36.94 -26.92 -24.10
C GLU A 232 37.60 -25.93 -25.07
N LEU A 233 37.05 -24.73 -25.20
CA LEU A 233 37.64 -23.68 -26.04
C LEU A 233 39.08 -23.33 -25.62
N LEU A 234 39.36 -23.28 -24.33
CA LEU A 234 40.73 -23.06 -23.84
C LEU A 234 41.69 -24.20 -24.18
N ARG A 235 41.21 -25.45 -24.24
CA ARG A 235 42.01 -26.60 -24.67
C ARG A 235 42.29 -26.55 -26.18
N GLU A 236 41.30 -26.16 -26.98
CA GLU A 236 41.48 -25.97 -28.42
C GLU A 236 42.48 -24.84 -28.72
N LEU A 237 42.36 -23.69 -28.04
CA LEU A 237 43.32 -22.60 -28.18
C LEU A 237 44.74 -23.01 -27.81
N ALA A 238 44.93 -23.75 -26.72
CA ALA A 238 46.24 -24.25 -26.32
C ALA A 238 46.84 -25.24 -27.35
N SER A 239 46.00 -26.00 -28.06
CA SER A 239 46.45 -26.90 -29.13
C SER A 239 46.89 -26.16 -30.40
N LEU A 240 46.27 -25.00 -30.67
CA LEU A 240 46.58 -24.14 -31.81
C LEU A 240 47.84 -23.29 -31.57
N GLU A 241 48.10 -22.86 -30.33
CA GLU A 241 49.31 -22.11 -29.97
C GLU A 241 50.57 -23.01 -29.86
N GLY A 242 50.39 -24.33 -29.78
CA GLY A 242 51.48 -25.31 -29.70
C GLY A 242 51.93 -25.92 -31.04
N SER A 243 51.32 -25.52 -32.16
CA SER A 243 51.72 -25.90 -33.54
C SER A 243 52.41 -24.74 -34.25
#